data_AF-A0A6N4TAE5-F1
#
_entry.id   AF-A0A6N4TAE5-F1
#
_cell.length_a   1.000
_cell.length_b   1.000
_cell.length_c   1.000
_cell.angle_alpha   90.00
_cell.angle_beta   90.00
_cell.angle_gamma   90.00
#
_symmetry.space_group_name_H-M   'P 1'
#
loop_
_entity.id
_entity.type
_entity.pdbx_description
1 polymer ?
#
loop_
_entity_poly.entity_id
_entity_poly.type
_entity_poly.pdbx_seq_one_letter_code
_entity_poly.pdbx_strand_id
1 'polypeptide(L)'
;MCHRQAEHGFGTELWTLKRVRLLIERKLEVSFSEVHVWRILGALGFSNQKPERRAIERNEDAVQEFKKKTWPALKKKPRERID
;
A
#
# COMPACT_ATOMS: atom_id res chain seq x y z
N MET A 1 10.39 8.85 -8.81
CA MET A 1 9.28 8.54 -9.74
C MET A 1 9.23 7.03 -9.92
N CYS A 2 8.09 6.38 -9.65
CA CYS A 2 7.96 4.93 -9.80
C CYS A 2 7.28 4.67 -11.15
N HIS A 3 8.01 4.09 -12.10
CA HIS A 3 7.46 3.71 -13.40
C HIS A 3 6.36 2.66 -13.23
N ARG A 4 5.38 2.69 -14.14
CA ARG A 4 4.23 1.77 -14.10
C ARG A 4 4.72 0.35 -14.43
N GLN A 5 4.27 -0.66 -13.69
CA GLN A 5 4.76 -2.03 -13.92
C GLN A 5 4.27 -2.62 -15.24
N ALA A 6 3.12 -2.16 -15.72
CA ALA A 6 2.62 -2.48 -17.06
C ALA A 6 3.63 -2.12 -18.16
N GLU A 7 4.41 -1.03 -18.00
CA GLU A 7 5.48 -0.64 -18.95
C GLU A 7 6.62 -1.67 -19.01
N HIS A 8 6.74 -2.51 -17.97
CA HIS A 8 7.77 -3.54 -17.84
C HIS A 8 7.21 -4.96 -18.07
N GLY A 9 5.96 -5.09 -18.51
CA GLY A 9 5.33 -6.37 -18.87
C GLY A 9 4.81 -7.18 -17.68
N PHE A 10 4.55 -6.56 -16.52
CA PHE A 10 3.94 -7.26 -15.38
C PHE A 10 2.43 -7.03 -15.34
N GLY A 11 1.66 -8.09 -15.06
CA GLY A 11 0.18 -8.05 -15.08
C GLY A 11 -0.49 -7.32 -13.92
N THR A 12 0.26 -6.77 -12.96
CA THR A 12 -0.27 -5.94 -11.87
C THR A 12 0.70 -4.82 -11.55
N GLU A 13 0.26 -3.77 -10.87
CA GLU A 13 1.08 -2.59 -10.49
C GLU A 13 1.94 -2.77 -9.21
N LEU A 14 2.08 -4.01 -8.71
CA LEU A 14 2.73 -4.32 -7.44
C LEU A 14 4.22 -4.63 -7.57
N TRP A 15 5.07 -3.72 -7.08
CA TRP A 15 6.52 -3.96 -6.95
C TRP A 15 6.84 -4.96 -5.85
N THR A 16 7.17 -6.18 -6.26
CA THR A 16 7.75 -7.21 -5.39
C THR A 16 9.26 -7.30 -5.62
N LEU A 17 10.02 -7.74 -4.61
CA LEU A 17 11.47 -7.94 -4.72
C LEU A 17 11.84 -8.85 -5.90
N LYS A 18 11.04 -9.90 -6.17
CA LYS A 18 11.20 -10.78 -7.32
C LYS A 18 11.09 -10.06 -8.66
N ARG A 19 10.13 -9.14 -8.80
CA ARG A 19 9.97 -8.34 -10.04
C ARG A 19 11.08 -7.33 -10.21
N VAL A 20 11.52 -6.70 -9.12
CA VAL A 20 12.69 -5.79 -9.16
C VAL A 20 13.95 -6.56 -9.55
N ARG A 21 14.18 -7.75 -8.98
CA ARG A 21 15.29 -8.63 -9.36
C ARG A 21 15.27 -8.94 -10.86
N LEU A 22 14.12 -9.40 -11.36
CA LEU A 22 13.99 -9.75 -12.78
C LEU A 22 14.22 -8.53 -13.70
N LEU A 23 13.78 -7.34 -13.27
CA LEU A 23 14.02 -6.12 -14.01
C LEU A 23 15.51 -5.76 -14.06
N ILE A 24 16.20 -5.87 -12.93
CA ILE A 24 17.66 -5.64 -12.84
C ILE A 24 18.40 -6.63 -13.74
N GLU A 25 18.05 -7.91 -13.68
CA GLU A 25 18.63 -8.96 -14.54
C GLU A 25 18.41 -8.64 -16.03
N ARG A 26 17.21 -8.18 -16.43
CA ARG A 26 16.91 -7.83 -17.83
C ARG A 26 17.62 -6.57 -18.32
N LYS A 27 17.87 -5.60 -17.44
CA LYS A 27 18.39 -4.28 -17.83
C LYS A 27 19.91 -4.18 -17.71
N LEU A 28 20.48 -4.89 -16.75
CA LEU A 28 21.90 -4.81 -16.40
C LEU A 28 22.63 -6.14 -16.58
N GLU A 29 21.93 -7.22 -16.93
CA GLU A 29 22.49 -8.58 -17.10
C GLU A 29 23.22 -9.12 -15.86
N VAL A 30 22.95 -8.52 -14.69
CA VAL A 30 23.48 -8.93 -13.39
C VAL A 30 22.38 -9.57 -12.56
N SER A 31 22.67 -10.74 -11.95
CA SER A 31 21.77 -11.40 -11.02
C SER A 31 22.14 -11.09 -9.57
N PHE A 32 21.13 -10.76 -8.77
CA PHE A 32 21.24 -10.55 -7.33
C PHE A 32 20.30 -11.49 -6.59
N SER A 33 20.67 -11.88 -5.37
CA SER A 33 19.71 -12.50 -4.45
C SER A 33 18.64 -11.50 -4.01
N GLU A 34 17.45 -11.97 -3.63
CA GLU A 34 16.35 -11.09 -3.18
C GLU A 34 16.74 -10.23 -1.96
N VAL A 35 17.57 -10.77 -1.06
CA VAL A 35 18.12 -10.06 0.09
C VAL A 35 19.02 -8.91 -0.35
N HIS A 36 19.85 -9.13 -1.37
CA HIS A 36 20.76 -8.11 -1.89
C HIS A 36 19.96 -6.99 -2.59
N VAL A 37 18.93 -7.35 -3.37
CA VAL A 37 18.02 -6.38 -3.99
C VAL A 37 17.33 -5.51 -2.93
N TRP A 38 16.84 -6.10 -1.83
CA TRP A 38 16.24 -5.33 -0.74
C TRP A 38 17.23 -4.34 -0.11
N ARG A 39 18.50 -4.75 0.08
CA ARG A 39 19.54 -3.86 0.63
C ARG A 39 19.86 -2.69 -0.31
N ILE A 40 19.99 -2.95 -1.62
CA ILE A 40 20.19 -1.89 -2.63
C ILE A 40 19.04 -0.90 -2.59
N LEU A 41 17.80 -1.39 -2.59
CA LEU A 41 16.61 -0.54 -2.53
C LEU A 41 16.60 0.33 -1.28
N GLY A 42 16.92 -0.25 -0.10
CA GLY A 42 17.03 0.51 1.14
C GLY A 42 18.13 1.58 1.10
N ALA A 43 19.31 1.26 0.54
CA ALA A 43 20.41 2.21 0.38
C ALA A 43 20.06 3.38 -0.55
N LEU A 44 19.20 3.13 -1.54
CA LEU A 44 18.65 4.15 -2.45
C LEU A 44 17.46 4.93 -1.86
N GLY A 45 17.08 4.66 -0.61
CA GLY A 45 15.98 5.35 0.09
C GLY A 45 14.58 4.84 -0.28
N PHE A 46 14.47 3.70 -0.98
CA PHE A 46 13.17 3.08 -1.20
C PHE A 46 12.68 2.40 0.08
N SER A 47 11.44 2.69 0.44
CA SER A 47 10.72 2.02 1.52
C SER A 47 9.64 1.09 0.96
N ASN A 48 9.25 0.10 1.76
CA ASN A 48 8.14 -0.78 1.40
C ASN A 48 6.83 0.02 1.41
N GLN A 49 6.36 0.39 0.22
CA GLN A 49 5.09 1.10 0.05
C GLN A 49 3.95 0.08 0.06
N LYS A 50 3.20 0.06 1.16
CA LYS A 50 1.97 -0.72 1.24
C LYS A 50 0.91 -0.04 0.37
N PRO A 51 0.40 -0.70 -0.68
CA PRO A 51 -0.68 -0.12 -1.48
C PRO A 51 -1.90 0.13 -0.59
N GLU A 52 -2.59 1.24 -0.83
CA GLU A 52 -3.81 1.56 -0.12
C GLU A 52 -4.84 0.44 -0.36
N ARG A 53 -5.21 -0.29 0.69
CA ARG A 53 -6.28 -1.28 0.60
C ARG A 53 -7.61 -0.53 0.54
N ARG A 54 -8.16 -0.36 -0.67
CA ARG A 54 -9.55 0.05 -0.85
C ARG A 54 -10.45 -1.18 -0.94
N ALA A 55 -11.48 -1.23 -0.10
CA ALA A 55 -12.54 -2.21 -0.25
C ALA A 55 -13.33 -1.91 -1.52
N ILE A 56 -13.70 -2.95 -2.27
CA ILE A 56 -14.45 -2.81 -3.53
C ILE A 56 -15.83 -2.20 -3.29
N GLU A 57 -16.46 -2.52 -2.16
CA GLU A 57 -17.78 -2.04 -1.76
C GLU A 57 -17.77 -0.67 -1.07
N ARG A 58 -16.64 0.04 -1.08
CA ARG A 58 -16.48 1.28 -0.30
C ARG A 58 -17.36 2.39 -0.87
N ASN A 59 -18.39 2.74 -0.10
CA ASN A 59 -19.22 3.92 -0.33
C ASN A 59 -18.63 5.13 0.42
N GLU A 60 -18.05 6.08 -0.32
CA GLU A 60 -17.45 7.29 0.26
C GLU A 60 -18.48 8.15 1.01
N ASP A 61 -19.72 8.25 0.54
CA ASP A 61 -20.78 9.01 1.19
C ASP A 61 -21.12 8.42 2.56
N ALA A 62 -21.24 7.09 2.64
CA ALA A 62 -21.48 6.37 3.89
C ALA A 62 -20.30 6.54 4.89
N VAL A 63 -19.07 6.55 4.38
CA VAL A 63 -17.87 6.81 5.20
C VAL A 63 -17.88 8.24 5.76
N GLN A 64 -18.24 9.24 4.94
CA GLN A 64 -18.34 10.63 5.39
C GLN A 64 -19.46 10.82 6.40
N GLU A 65 -20.62 10.22 6.15
CA GLU A 65 -21.75 10.27 7.08
C GLU A 65 -21.41 9.65 8.44
N PHE A 66 -20.80 8.46 8.43
CA PHE A 66 -20.36 7.78 9.65
C PHE A 66 -19.36 8.63 10.45
N LYS A 67 -18.37 9.25 9.78
CA LYS A 67 -17.39 10.13 10.44
C LYS A 67 -18.03 11.37 11.06
N LYS A 68 -19.03 11.96 10.41
CA LYS A 68 -19.69 13.19 10.87
C LYS A 68 -20.72 12.96 11.97
N LYS A 69 -21.50 11.88 11.87
CA LYS A 69 -22.66 11.65 12.74
C LYS A 69 -22.40 10.57 13.79
N THR A 70 -21.99 9.40 13.34
CA THR A 70 -21.92 8.19 14.18
C THR A 70 -20.69 8.22 15.08
N TRP A 71 -19.53 8.61 14.54
CA TRP A 71 -18.28 8.62 15.29
C TRP A 71 -18.29 9.58 16.50
N PRO A 72 -18.79 10.83 16.39
CA PRO A 72 -18.92 11.71 17.55
C PRO A 72 -19.98 11.22 18.55
N ALA A 73 -21.05 10.56 18.09
CA ALA A 73 -22.08 10.01 18.96
C ALA A 73 -21.58 8.83 19.79
N LEU A 74 -20.80 7.93 19.19
CA LEU A 74 -20.18 6.79 19.88
C LEU A 74 -19.13 7.21 20.91
N LYS A 75 -18.44 8.34 20.69
CA LYS A 75 -17.47 8.89 21.65
C LYS A 75 -18.12 9.56 22.87
N LYS A 76 -19.41 9.91 22.80
CA LYS A 76 -20.13 10.42 23.97
C LYS A 76 -20.43 9.22 24.86
N LYS A 77 -19.88 9.22 26.08
CA LYS A 77 -20.27 8.23 27.11
C LYS A 77 -21.79 8.29 27.28
N PRO A 78 -22.50 7.16 27.42
CA PRO A 78 -23.90 7.18 27.80
C PRO A 78 -24.02 8.01 29.09
N ARG A 79 -25.00 8.93 29.15
CA ARG A 79 -25.36 9.54 30.43
C ARG A 79 -25.80 8.40 31.34
N GLU A 80 -25.18 8.32 32.51
CA GLU A 80 -25.53 7.39 33.57
C GLU A 80 -27.05 7.40 33.73
N ARG A 81 -27.70 6.25 33.53
CA ARG A 81 -29.11 6.10 33.89
C ARG A 81 -29.16 6.21 35.40
N ILE A 82 -29.76 7.29 35.89
CA ILE A 82 -30.16 7.39 37.28
C ILE A 82 -31.53 6.70 37.33
N ASP A 83 -31.52 5.49 37.89
CA ASP A 83 -32.72 4.70 38.18
C ASP A 83 -33.46 5.26 39.41
#